data_AF-R0B9A9-F1
#
_entry.id   AF-R0B9A9-F1
#
_cell.length_a   1.000
_cell.length_b   1.000
_cell.length_c   1.000
_cell.angle_alpha   90.00
_cell.angle_beta   90.00
_cell.angle_gamma   90.00
#
_symmetry.space_group_name_H-M   'P 1'
#
loop_
_entity.id
_entity.type
_entity.pdbx_description
1 polymer ?
#
loop_
_entity_poly.entity_id
_entity_poly.type
_entity_poly.pdbx_seq_one_letter_code
_entity_poly.pdbx_strand_id
1 'polypeptide(L)'
;MNSQITQEGGAHVEGLMKGVRRTLKRILEEYGNKLMPGDVLEYLNYVVHLRIEKPRWCGSTKTRLKNLEVKLAVEKQVEEQKYVFL
;
A
#
# COMPACT_ATOMS: atom_id res chain seq x y z
N MET A 1 9.50 1.53 -8.62
CA MET A 1 8.72 2.23 -9.67
C MET A 1 9.52 2.27 -10.95
N ASN A 2 9.10 1.61 -12.03
CA ASN A 2 9.86 1.56 -13.29
C ASN A 2 11.35 1.28 -13.07
N SER A 3 11.68 0.29 -12.22
CA SER A 3 13.05 -0.07 -11.80
C SER A 3 13.83 0.99 -11.00
N GLN A 4 13.19 2.09 -10.57
CA GLN A 4 13.75 3.10 -9.68
C GLN A 4 13.15 3.00 -8.26
N ILE A 5 13.96 3.23 -7.24
CA ILE A 5 13.52 3.26 -5.84
C ILE A 5 12.91 4.62 -5.51
N THR A 6 11.74 4.59 -4.86
CA THR A 6 11.06 5.78 -4.33
C THR A 6 11.33 5.83 -2.83
N GLN A 7 12.39 6.55 -2.42
CA GLN A 7 12.85 6.55 -1.02
C GLN A 7 11.79 7.04 -0.02
N GLU A 8 10.92 7.97 -0.43
CA GLU A 8 9.82 8.50 0.40
C GLU A 8 8.48 7.80 0.11
N GLY A 9 8.49 6.74 -0.72
CA GLY A 9 7.29 6.03 -1.11
C GLY A 9 6.35 6.89 -1.98
N GLY A 10 5.11 7.09 -1.52
CA GLY A 10 4.07 7.82 -2.22
C GLY A 10 2.82 6.99 -2.48
N ALA A 11 2.08 7.34 -3.54
CA ALA A 11 0.75 6.82 -3.81
C ALA A 11 0.64 5.28 -3.77
N HIS A 12 1.64 4.57 -4.26
CA HIS A 12 1.71 3.09 -4.23
C HIS A 12 1.87 2.53 -2.83
N VAL A 13 2.73 3.12 -2.00
CA VAL A 13 2.90 2.71 -0.59
C VAL A 13 1.65 3.05 0.21
N GLU A 14 1.07 4.23 0.00
CA GLU A 14 -0.17 4.65 0.64
C GLU A 14 -1.33 3.71 0.31
N GLY A 15 -1.45 3.30 -0.96
CA GLY A 15 -2.46 2.34 -1.42
C GLY A 15 -2.28 0.97 -0.76
N LEU A 16 -1.04 0.46 -0.72
CA LEU A 16 -0.71 -0.80 -0.06
C LEU A 16 -1.09 -0.79 1.43
N MET A 17 -0.64 0.23 2.16
CA MET A 17 -0.89 0.35 3.60
C MET A 17 -2.39 0.46 3.91
N LYS A 18 -3.12 1.22 3.09
CA LYS A 18 -4.57 1.38 3.26
C LYS A 18 -5.32 0.09 2.95
N GLY A 19 -4.93 -0.62 1.89
CA GLY A 19 -5.48 -1.93 1.54
C GLY A 19 -5.26 -2.95 2.66
N VAL A 20 -4.01 -3.11 3.12
CA VAL A 20 -3.67 -4.03 4.23
C VAL A 20 -4.47 -3.69 5.48
N ARG A 21 -4.54 -2.42 5.88
CA ARG A 21 -5.31 -1.98 7.05
C ARG A 21 -6.78 -2.38 6.95
N ARG A 22 -7.40 -2.22 5.78
CA ARG A 22 -8.82 -2.56 5.57
C ARG A 22 -9.03 -4.07 5.56
N THR A 23 -8.17 -4.83 4.91
CA THR A 23 -8.22 -6.30 4.91
C THR A 23 -8.10 -6.85 6.33
N LEU A 24 -7.10 -6.41 7.10
CA LEU A 24 -6.93 -6.84 8.49
C LEU A 24 -8.10 -6.44 9.38
N LYS A 25 -8.61 -5.21 9.22
CA LYS A 25 -9.79 -4.76 9.96
C LYS A 25 -11.00 -5.67 9.70
N ARG A 26 -11.28 -5.98 8.43
CA ARG A 26 -12.37 -6.90 8.04
C ARG A 26 -12.18 -8.29 8.67
N ILE A 27 -10.98 -8.85 8.58
CA ILE A 27 -10.66 -10.16 9.17
C ILE A 27 -10.89 -10.12 10.68
N LEU A 28 -10.35 -9.13 11.40
CA LEU A 28 -10.48 -9.05 12.85
C LEU A 28 -11.94 -8.88 13.29
N GLU A 29 -12.72 -8.09 12.56
CA GLU A 29 -14.16 -7.89 12.82
C GLU A 29 -14.95 -9.20 12.68
N GLU A 30 -14.58 -10.10 11.77
CA GLU A 30 -15.20 -11.44 11.65
C GLU A 30 -14.98 -12.31 12.91
N TYR A 31 -13.90 -12.07 13.66
CA TYR A 31 -13.60 -12.75 14.93
C TYR A 31 -13.99 -11.91 16.16
N GLY A 32 -14.72 -10.81 16.00
CA GLY A 32 -15.12 -9.93 17.10
C GLY A 32 -13.98 -9.08 17.69
N ASN A 33 -12.85 -8.98 16.99
CA ASN A 33 -11.69 -8.17 17.38
C ASN A 33 -11.66 -6.83 16.62
N LYS A 34 -10.83 -5.89 17.09
CA LYS A 34 -10.60 -4.59 16.43
C LYS A 34 -9.12 -4.39 16.18
N LEU A 35 -8.80 -3.80 15.03
CA LEU A 35 -7.45 -3.35 14.73
C LEU A 35 -7.12 -2.10 15.57
N MET A 36 -6.11 -2.20 16.43
CA MET A 36 -5.62 -1.11 17.28
C MET A 36 -4.44 -0.38 16.61
N PRO A 37 -4.20 0.90 16.99
CA PRO A 37 -2.95 1.57 16.64
C PRO A 37 -1.75 0.77 17.14
N GLY A 38 -0.78 0.48 16.27
CA GLY A 38 0.44 -0.27 16.60
C GLY A 38 0.42 -1.77 16.23
N ASP A 39 -0.75 -2.37 15.96
CA ASP A 39 -0.86 -3.84 15.91
C ASP A 39 -0.05 -4.52 14.81
N VAL A 40 0.00 -3.95 13.59
CA VAL A 40 0.53 -4.71 12.44
C VAL A 40 1.32 -3.87 11.45
N LEU A 41 0.90 -2.62 11.21
CA LEU A 41 1.45 -1.80 10.13
C LEU A 41 2.90 -1.37 10.38
N GLU A 42 3.30 -1.26 11.65
CA GLU A 42 4.67 -0.86 12.04
C GLU A 42 5.67 -2.01 11.87
N TYR A 43 5.19 -3.25 11.88
CA TYR A 43 6.01 -4.46 11.73
C TYR A 43 5.96 -5.05 10.33
N LEU A 44 5.20 -4.43 9.42
CA LEU A 44 5.03 -4.92 8.06
C LEU A 44 6.30 -4.65 7.23
N ASN A 45 6.99 -5.74 6.87
CA ASN A 45 8.00 -5.70 5.81
C ASN A 45 7.30 -5.86 4.46
N TYR A 46 7.61 -4.99 3.50
CA TYR A 46 6.96 -5.02 2.20
C TYR A 46 7.92 -4.67 1.06
N VAL A 47 7.62 -5.23 -0.11
CA VAL A 47 8.19 -4.80 -1.39
C VAL A 47 7.04 -4.47 -2.32
N VAL A 48 7.01 -3.25 -2.83
CA VAL A 48 6.02 -2.83 -3.82
C VAL A 48 6.72 -2.36 -5.08
N HIS A 49 6.51 -3.08 -6.17
CA HIS A 49 7.06 -2.76 -7.47
C HIS A 49 5.93 -2.58 -8.49
N LEU A 50 5.89 -1.42 -9.13
CA LEU A 50 4.93 -1.11 -10.19
C LEU A 50 5.65 -0.59 -11.42
N ARG A 51 5.04 -0.85 -12.57
CA ARG A 51 5.36 -0.20 -13.84
C ARG A 51 4.17 0.63 -14.31
N ILE A 52 4.40 1.92 -14.59
CA ILE A 52 3.38 2.84 -15.08
C ILE A 52 3.97 3.74 -16.17
N GLU A 53 3.16 4.11 -17.15
CA GLU A 53 3.61 4.91 -18.30
C GLU A 53 3.93 6.36 -17.91
N LYS A 54 3.08 7.00 -17.10
CA LYS A 54 3.14 8.43 -16.79
C LYS A 54 3.30 8.68 -15.29
N PRO A 55 4.48 8.39 -14.70
CA PRO A 55 4.73 8.66 -13.29
C PRO A 55 4.80 10.16 -13.02
N ARG A 56 4.11 10.57 -11.96
CA ARG A 56 4.06 11.94 -11.46
C ARG A 56 4.72 11.97 -10.08
N TRP A 57 5.52 13.00 -9.81
CA TRP A 57 6.33 13.10 -8.59
C TRP A 57 6.01 14.34 -7.77
N CYS A 58 6.18 14.24 -6.45
CA CYS A 58 6.29 15.41 -5.57
C CYS A 58 7.70 15.99 -5.72
N GLY A 59 7.80 17.28 -6.02
CA GLY A 59 9.10 17.93 -6.25
C GLY A 59 9.87 17.39 -7.46
N SER A 60 11.15 17.75 -7.53
CA SER A 60 12.06 17.40 -8.63
C SER A 60 12.87 16.12 -8.40
N THR A 61 13.05 15.70 -7.15
CA THR A 61 13.95 14.61 -6.73
C THR A 61 13.41 13.20 -6.99
N LYS A 62 12.16 13.06 -7.49
CA LYS A 62 11.50 11.76 -7.81
C LYS A 62 11.50 10.76 -6.65
N THR A 63 11.50 11.24 -5.41
CA THR A 63 11.52 10.41 -4.21
C THR A 63 10.13 9.91 -3.81
N ARG A 64 9.07 10.65 -4.17
CA ARG A 64 7.67 10.37 -3.80
C ARG A 64 6.69 10.41 -4.97
N LEU A 65 5.98 9.31 -5.21
CA LEU A 65 4.96 9.18 -6.28
C LEU A 65 3.65 9.91 -5.90
N LYS A 66 3.00 10.62 -6.85
CA LYS A 66 1.74 11.35 -6.62
C LYS A 66 0.53 10.93 -7.46
N ASN A 67 0.63 9.86 -8.25
CA ASN A 67 -0.48 9.37 -9.07
C ASN A 67 -1.62 8.83 -8.18
N LEU A 68 -2.70 9.60 -8.01
CA LEU A 68 -3.85 9.21 -7.18
C LEU A 68 -4.52 7.91 -7.67
N GLU A 69 -4.56 7.72 -8.98
CA GLU A 69 -5.05 6.51 -9.65
C GLU A 69 -4.25 5.26 -9.23
N VAL A 70 -2.95 5.40 -8.99
CA VAL A 70 -2.10 4.30 -8.53
C VAL A 70 -2.47 3.91 -7.11
N LYS A 71 -2.71 4.89 -6.24
CA LYS A 71 -3.16 4.62 -4.86
C LYS A 71 -4.42 3.77 -4.85
N LEU A 72 -5.44 4.20 -5.61
CA LEU A 72 -6.72 3.51 -5.68
C LEU A 72 -6.59 2.10 -6.29
N ALA A 73 -5.78 1.94 -7.34
CA ALA A 73 -5.56 0.65 -7.97
C ALA A 73 -4.84 -0.33 -7.04
N VAL A 74 -3.79 0.12 -6.34
CA VAL A 74 -3.06 -0.73 -5.39
C VAL A 74 -3.92 -1.09 -4.19
N GLU A 75 -4.66 -0.13 -3.62
CA GLU A 75 -5.58 -0.36 -2.50
C GLU A 75 -6.60 -1.44 -2.85
N LYS A 76 -7.28 -1.31 -3.99
CA LYS A 76 -8.26 -2.29 -4.47
C LYS A 76 -7.64 -3.68 -4.66
N GLN A 77 -6.48 -3.75 -5.31
CA GLN A 77 -5.79 -5.01 -5.58
C GLN A 77 -5.45 -5.75 -4.27
N VAL A 78 -5.00 -5.03 -3.24
CA VAL A 78 -4.64 -5.61 -1.94
C VAL A 78 -5.87 -6.06 -1.17
N GLU A 79 -7.00 -5.35 -1.28
CA GLU A 79 -8.26 -5.78 -0.67
C GLU A 79 -8.86 -7.06 -1.30
N GLU A 80 -8.64 -7.24 -2.61
CA GLU A 80 -9.12 -8.37 -3.40
C GLU A 80 -8.21 -9.60 -3.32
N GLN A 81 -6.92 -9.43 -2.99
CA GLN A 81 -6.01 -10.56 -2.84
C GLN A 81 -6.39 -11.41 -1.62
N LYS A 82 -6.77 -12.67 -1.89
CA LYS A 82 -7.14 -13.67 -0.89
C LYS A 82 -5.96 -14.46 -0.33
N TYR A 83 -4.78 -14.35 -0.93
CA TYR A 83 -3.61 -15.14 -0.58
C TYR A 83 -2.69 -14.38 0.37
N VAL A 84 -3.07 -14.35 1.64
CA VAL A 84 -2.07 -14.25 2.69
C VAL A 84 -1.62 -15.68 2.96
N PHE A 85 -0.39 -16.03 2.58
CA PHE A 85 0.28 -17.20 3.17
C PHE A 85 0.56 -16.81 4.62
N LEU A 86 -0.34 -17.20 5.52
CA LEU A 86 -0.07 -17.32 6.95
C LEU A 86 0.31 -18.77 7.24
#